data_AF-A0A3D2RXC2-F1
#
_entry.id   AF-A0A3D2RXC2-F1
#
_cell.length_a   1.000
_cell.length_b   1.000
_cell.length_c   1.000
_cell.angle_alpha   90.00
_cell.angle_beta   90.00
_cell.angle_gamma   90.00
#
_symmetry.space_group_name_H-M   'P 1'
#
loop_
_entity.id
_entity.type
_entity.pdbx_description
1 polymer ?
#
loop_
_entity_poly.entity_id
_entity_poly.type
_entity_poly.pdbx_seq_one_letter_code
_entity_poly.pdbx_strand_id
1 'polypeptide(L)'
;PSALFDLTVEHSITRLVDSSGVHLTWSEIIFENFSKVTVERRKLTDTAWTQRAILSNPLITTHTDMVNDDTDFQYRVTFSDVQGNEKWAEGETTIPKTTSLYIPDDYESIQAAFDSPVIDDGDSILVYPGKYPGSLSILGKDILVQAIDDNEVATIIASDSDRCLNINNGVFEGFRLERGTGGIGVSTAGGGVYASGNAVLRNNFIVDNEAPGQGGGLYLTENASLYNNFVINNVGDNVGGIFINNATGQVINNTIVGNTIEDDTLGGVVITNSTVTFLNNIIAEHTGFDLLLTGDNSSAIVAYCRFKEASLADLDGNIPGDPLFLEVATEDFHLLPNSPCIDAGHPGDEYRDNDGSLNDMGAYGGPNGY
;
A
#
# COMPACT_ATOMS: atom_id res chain seq x y z
N PRO A 1 4.90 -39.08 -27.23
CA PRO A 1 4.87 -39.12 -28.71
C PRO A 1 5.87 -38.11 -29.24
N SER A 2 6.76 -38.50 -30.16
CA SER A 2 7.67 -37.54 -30.81
C SER A 2 6.85 -36.44 -31.48
N ALA A 3 7.19 -35.17 -31.24
CA ALA A 3 6.54 -34.03 -31.88
C ALA A 3 6.65 -34.19 -33.40
N LEU A 4 5.56 -33.88 -34.13
CA LEU A 4 5.50 -33.99 -35.59
C LEU A 4 6.29 -32.88 -36.28
N PHE A 5 6.51 -31.78 -35.57
CA PHE A 5 7.25 -30.60 -35.97
C PHE A 5 7.84 -29.93 -34.73
N ASP A 6 8.86 -29.11 -34.93
CA ASP A 6 9.50 -28.36 -33.84
C ASP A 6 8.79 -27.02 -33.67
N LEU A 7 8.54 -26.63 -32.41
CA LEU A 7 8.01 -25.32 -32.03
C LEU A 7 9.08 -24.58 -31.25
N THR A 8 9.43 -23.39 -31.72
CA THR A 8 10.30 -22.43 -31.07
C THR A 8 9.47 -21.27 -30.54
N VAL A 9 9.72 -20.89 -29.28
CA VAL A 9 9.03 -19.78 -28.59
C VAL A 9 10.10 -18.80 -28.11
N GLU A 10 10.08 -17.57 -28.61
CA GLU A 10 11.12 -16.58 -28.38
C GLU A 10 10.52 -15.19 -28.10
N HIS A 11 11.23 -14.37 -27.33
CA HIS A 11 10.92 -12.95 -27.12
C HIS A 11 12.18 -12.16 -26.82
N SER A 12 12.07 -10.83 -26.90
CA SER A 12 13.14 -9.90 -26.49
C SER A 12 12.77 -9.08 -25.24
N ILE A 13 11.75 -9.52 -24.50
CA ILE A 13 11.31 -8.89 -23.25
C ILE A 13 12.47 -8.85 -22.25
N THR A 14 12.80 -7.66 -21.76
CA THR A 14 13.75 -7.43 -20.66
C THR A 14 13.07 -6.94 -19.38
N ARG A 15 11.89 -6.34 -19.53
CA ARG A 15 11.00 -5.83 -18.47
C ARG A 15 9.61 -5.68 -19.07
N LEU A 16 8.57 -6.14 -18.39
CA LEU A 16 7.19 -6.09 -18.88
C LEU A 16 6.39 -5.05 -18.08
N VAL A 17 5.96 -3.97 -18.74
CA VAL A 17 5.17 -2.91 -18.08
C VAL A 17 3.68 -3.09 -18.34
N ASP A 18 3.28 -3.30 -19.60
CA ASP A 18 1.88 -3.52 -19.97
C ASP A 18 1.75 -4.81 -20.78
N SER A 19 2.29 -4.81 -22.01
CA SER A 19 2.26 -5.99 -22.86
C SER A 19 3.45 -6.06 -23.82
N SER A 20 3.80 -7.26 -24.24
CA SER A 20 4.85 -7.49 -25.24
C SER A 20 4.60 -8.77 -26.03
N GLY A 21 5.20 -8.84 -27.22
CA GLY A 21 5.07 -9.97 -28.13
C GLY A 21 5.97 -11.14 -27.73
N VAL A 22 5.39 -12.34 -27.75
CA VAL A 22 6.09 -13.62 -27.80
C VAL A 22 5.91 -14.19 -29.20
N HIS A 23 7.02 -14.50 -29.86
CA HIS A 23 7.06 -15.02 -31.22
C HIS A 23 7.14 -16.54 -31.21
N LEU A 24 6.11 -17.16 -31.78
CA LEU A 24 6.06 -18.60 -32.04
C LEU A 24 6.47 -18.85 -33.48
N THR A 25 7.42 -19.76 -33.67
CA THR A 25 7.82 -20.25 -35.00
C THR A 25 7.81 -21.77 -34.99
N TRP A 26 7.27 -22.39 -36.03
CA TRP A 26 7.27 -23.84 -36.16
C TRP A 26 7.72 -24.30 -37.54
N SER A 27 8.31 -25.50 -37.58
CA SER A 27 8.75 -26.13 -38.83
C SER A 27 7.59 -26.32 -39.81
N GLU A 28 7.85 -26.12 -41.11
CA GLU A 28 6.88 -26.42 -42.16
C GLU A 28 6.45 -27.89 -42.12
N ILE A 29 5.14 -28.14 -42.29
CA ILE A 29 4.60 -29.49 -42.40
C ILE A 29 3.74 -29.61 -43.65
N ILE A 30 3.78 -30.79 -44.28
CA ILE A 30 2.86 -31.14 -45.36
C ILE A 30 1.71 -31.92 -44.75
N PHE A 31 0.48 -31.46 -44.98
CA PHE A 31 -0.69 -32.01 -44.34
C PHE A 31 -1.82 -32.19 -45.35
N GLU A 32 -2.24 -33.44 -45.57
CA GLU A 32 -3.38 -33.74 -46.42
C GLU A 32 -4.68 -33.40 -45.70
N ASN A 33 -5.66 -32.84 -46.43
CA ASN A 33 -6.96 -32.46 -45.88
C ASN A 33 -6.88 -31.51 -44.67
N PHE A 34 -5.95 -30.55 -44.72
CA PHE A 34 -5.83 -29.49 -43.72
C PHE A 34 -7.15 -28.76 -43.47
N SER A 35 -7.44 -28.49 -42.20
CA SER A 35 -8.59 -27.69 -41.75
C SER A 35 -8.15 -26.38 -41.10
N LYS A 36 -7.33 -26.46 -40.04
CA LYS A 36 -6.89 -25.29 -39.28
C LYS A 36 -5.62 -25.54 -38.49
N VAL A 37 -4.94 -24.45 -38.13
CA VAL A 37 -3.99 -24.40 -37.01
C VAL A 37 -4.65 -23.66 -35.86
N THR A 38 -4.58 -24.22 -34.65
CA THR A 38 -5.01 -23.56 -33.42
C THR A 38 -3.78 -23.25 -32.58
N VAL A 39 -3.64 -22.00 -32.14
CA VAL A 39 -2.61 -21.59 -31.18
C VAL A 39 -3.29 -21.40 -29.83
N GLU A 40 -2.74 -22.02 -28.80
CA GLU A 40 -3.24 -21.96 -27.44
C GLU A 40 -2.12 -21.60 -26.48
N ARG A 41 -2.46 -20.92 -25.39
CA ARG A 41 -1.54 -20.54 -24.30
C ARG A 41 -2.17 -20.89 -22.96
N ARG A 42 -1.32 -21.22 -21.99
CA ARG A 42 -1.67 -21.27 -20.56
C ARG A 42 -0.52 -20.73 -19.73
N LYS A 43 -0.81 -20.25 -18.52
CA LYS A 43 0.23 -20.08 -17.50
C LYS A 43 0.76 -21.46 -17.12
N LEU A 44 2.02 -21.59 -16.72
CA LEU A 44 2.58 -22.87 -16.27
C LEU A 44 1.84 -23.43 -15.04
N THR A 45 1.22 -22.56 -14.24
CA THR A 45 0.40 -22.91 -13.08
C THR A 45 -0.98 -23.42 -13.44
N ASP A 46 -1.43 -23.21 -14.69
CA ASP A 46 -2.79 -23.49 -15.11
C ASP A 46 -2.92 -24.85 -15.82
N THR A 47 -4.09 -25.46 -15.68
CA THR A 47 -4.43 -26.69 -16.42
C THR A 47 -5.19 -26.43 -17.70
N ALA A 48 -5.95 -25.32 -17.77
CA ALA A 48 -6.79 -24.97 -18.90
C ALA A 48 -6.00 -24.21 -19.97
N TRP A 49 -6.23 -24.59 -21.23
CA TRP A 49 -5.68 -23.91 -22.39
C TRP A 49 -6.61 -22.78 -22.83
N THR A 50 -6.04 -21.62 -23.16
CA THR A 50 -6.76 -20.49 -23.73
C THR A 50 -6.40 -20.36 -25.20
N GLN A 51 -7.41 -20.38 -26.08
CA GLN A 51 -7.19 -20.16 -27.51
C GLN A 51 -6.72 -18.73 -27.77
N ARG A 52 -5.62 -18.59 -28.51
CA ARG A 52 -5.01 -17.31 -28.91
C ARG A 52 -5.30 -16.99 -30.37
N ALA A 53 -5.29 -18.01 -31.23
CA ALA A 53 -5.60 -17.83 -32.65
C ALA A 53 -6.14 -19.11 -33.30
N ILE A 54 -6.91 -18.92 -34.37
CA ILE A 54 -7.22 -19.95 -35.36
C ILE A 54 -6.71 -19.44 -36.72
N LEU A 55 -5.85 -20.21 -37.37
CA LEU A 55 -5.24 -19.85 -38.64
C LEU A 55 -5.69 -20.84 -39.71
N SER A 56 -6.12 -20.34 -40.86
CA SER A 56 -6.67 -21.15 -41.96
C SER A 56 -5.71 -21.33 -43.14
N ASN A 57 -4.52 -20.74 -43.08
CA ASN A 57 -3.49 -20.93 -44.11
C ASN A 57 -2.54 -22.06 -43.69
N PRO A 58 -2.48 -23.19 -44.42
CA PRO A 58 -1.58 -24.29 -44.09
C PRO A 58 -0.09 -23.94 -44.22
N LEU A 59 0.25 -22.87 -44.94
CA LEU A 59 1.63 -22.42 -45.14
C LEU A 59 2.12 -21.46 -44.05
N ILE A 60 1.29 -21.13 -43.05
CA ILE A 60 1.71 -20.26 -41.96
C ILE A 60 2.60 -21.01 -40.98
N THR A 61 3.75 -20.42 -40.67
CA THR A 61 4.78 -21.02 -39.79
C THR A 61 5.07 -20.17 -38.56
N THR A 62 4.36 -19.05 -38.39
CA THR A 62 4.63 -18.10 -37.32
C THR A 62 3.35 -17.50 -36.76
N HIS A 63 3.37 -17.18 -35.46
CA HIS A 63 2.35 -16.36 -34.80
C HIS A 63 3.02 -15.49 -33.74
N THR A 64 2.49 -14.29 -33.51
CA THR A 64 2.90 -13.46 -32.37
C THR A 64 1.73 -13.32 -31.43
N ASP A 65 1.91 -13.77 -30.19
CA ASP A 65 0.93 -13.59 -29.12
C ASP A 65 1.38 -12.47 -28.18
N MET A 66 0.44 -11.64 -27.73
CA MET A 66 0.72 -10.59 -26.76
C MET A 66 0.53 -11.15 -25.35
N VAL A 67 1.62 -11.16 -24.56
CA VAL A 67 1.58 -11.44 -23.13
C VAL A 67 1.49 -10.12 -22.36
N ASN A 68 0.77 -10.14 -21.26
CA ASN A 68 0.50 -8.98 -20.42
C ASN A 68 0.68 -9.30 -18.94
N ASP A 69 1.45 -10.33 -18.63
CA ASP A 69 1.72 -10.82 -17.28
C ASP A 69 3.12 -11.44 -17.36
N ASP A 70 3.89 -11.34 -16.28
CA ASP A 70 5.28 -11.79 -16.21
C ASP A 70 5.43 -13.23 -15.69
N THR A 71 4.31 -13.95 -15.59
CA THR A 71 4.29 -15.39 -15.36
C THR A 71 4.88 -16.17 -16.53
N ASP A 72 5.31 -17.41 -16.26
CA ASP A 72 5.80 -18.30 -17.29
C ASP A 72 4.64 -18.87 -18.11
N PHE A 73 4.82 -18.95 -19.41
CA PHE A 73 3.80 -19.43 -20.34
C PHE A 73 4.20 -20.71 -21.04
N GLN A 74 3.21 -21.56 -21.25
CA GLN A 74 3.30 -22.70 -22.15
C GLN A 74 2.36 -22.48 -23.33
N TYR A 75 2.88 -22.77 -24.52
CA TYR A 75 2.17 -22.67 -25.79
C TYR A 75 1.97 -24.04 -26.40
N ARG A 76 0.85 -24.18 -27.12
CA ARG A 76 0.54 -25.34 -27.94
C ARG A 76 0.09 -24.87 -29.31
N VAL A 77 0.70 -25.45 -30.35
CA VAL A 77 0.27 -25.27 -31.73
C VAL A 77 -0.31 -26.59 -32.20
N THR A 78 -1.57 -26.59 -32.58
CA THR A 78 -2.33 -27.79 -32.97
C THR A 78 -2.76 -27.69 -34.42
N PHE A 79 -2.34 -28.64 -35.25
CA PHE A 79 -2.86 -28.84 -36.61
C PHE A 79 -4.03 -29.82 -36.56
N SER A 80 -5.14 -29.45 -37.19
CA SER A 80 -6.33 -30.30 -37.32
C SER A 80 -6.64 -30.57 -38.80
N ASP A 81 -7.07 -31.79 -39.12
CA ASP A 81 -7.64 -32.13 -40.43
C ASP A 81 -9.16 -31.90 -40.48
N VAL A 82 -9.75 -32.02 -41.68
CA VAL A 82 -11.21 -31.89 -41.87
C VAL A 82 -12.03 -33.01 -41.22
N GLN A 83 -11.38 -34.08 -40.75
CA GLN A 83 -11.99 -35.21 -40.05
C GLN A 83 -11.92 -35.06 -38.52
N GLY A 84 -11.25 -34.02 -38.03
CA GLY A 84 -11.07 -33.73 -36.61
C GLY A 84 -9.87 -34.42 -35.95
N ASN A 85 -8.96 -35.01 -36.72
CA ASN A 85 -7.71 -35.56 -36.18
C ASN A 85 -6.73 -34.43 -35.88
N GLU A 86 -6.05 -34.52 -34.72
CA GLU A 86 -5.17 -33.45 -34.24
C GLU A 86 -3.75 -33.95 -33.95
N LYS A 87 -2.78 -33.10 -34.28
CA LYS A 87 -1.37 -33.23 -33.89
C LYS A 87 -0.87 -31.88 -33.40
N TRP A 88 -0.05 -31.89 -32.36
CA TRP A 88 0.43 -30.66 -31.77
C TRP A 88 1.90 -30.74 -31.36
N ALA A 89 2.49 -29.56 -31.20
CA ALA A 89 3.77 -29.35 -30.54
C ALA A 89 3.57 -28.33 -29.41
N GLU A 90 4.40 -28.43 -28.38
CA GLU A 90 4.35 -27.57 -27.19
C GLU A 90 5.72 -26.92 -26.98
N GLY A 91 5.72 -25.72 -26.42
CA GLY A 91 6.92 -24.95 -26.10
C GLY A 91 6.65 -24.03 -24.92
N GLU A 92 7.68 -23.75 -24.14
CA GLU A 92 7.60 -22.93 -22.93
C GLU A 92 8.45 -21.66 -23.09
N THR A 93 8.09 -20.62 -22.35
CA THR A 93 8.86 -19.40 -22.27
C THR A 93 8.74 -18.78 -20.88
N THR A 94 9.84 -18.22 -20.40
CA THR A 94 9.94 -17.55 -19.09
C THR A 94 10.01 -16.06 -19.32
N ILE A 95 9.07 -15.33 -18.74
CA ILE A 95 9.05 -13.87 -18.84
C ILE A 95 9.88 -13.29 -17.69
N PRO A 96 10.81 -12.34 -17.94
CA PRO A 96 11.52 -11.68 -16.85
C PRO A 96 10.55 -10.98 -15.90
N LYS A 97 10.71 -11.25 -14.60
CA LYS A 97 9.86 -10.70 -13.56
C LYS A 97 9.96 -9.17 -13.47
N THR A 98 8.82 -8.51 -13.38
CA THR A 98 8.68 -7.08 -13.16
C THR A 98 8.61 -6.83 -11.67
N THR A 99 9.74 -6.51 -11.07
CA THR A 99 9.80 -6.28 -9.62
C THR A 99 9.38 -4.87 -9.21
N SER A 100 9.30 -3.94 -10.16
CA SER A 100 8.91 -2.55 -9.87
C SER A 100 8.26 -1.84 -11.05
N LEU A 101 7.31 -0.97 -10.75
CA LEU A 101 6.69 0.01 -11.66
C LEU A 101 6.93 1.44 -11.13
N TYR A 102 7.11 2.39 -12.05
CA TYR A 102 7.42 3.79 -11.75
C TYR A 102 6.29 4.70 -12.22
N ILE A 103 5.80 5.58 -11.35
CA ILE A 103 4.69 6.49 -11.64
C ILE A 103 5.22 7.92 -11.74
N PRO A 104 4.94 8.67 -12.83
CA PRO A 104 4.02 8.34 -13.93
C PRO A 104 4.65 7.66 -15.16
N ASP A 105 5.94 7.31 -15.13
CA ASP A 105 6.69 6.86 -16.30
C ASP A 105 6.14 5.59 -16.97
N ASP A 106 5.69 4.62 -16.17
CA ASP A 106 5.14 3.36 -16.64
C ASP A 106 3.60 3.39 -16.73
N TYR A 107 2.95 4.14 -15.84
CA TYR A 107 1.48 4.26 -15.75
C TYR A 107 1.06 5.67 -15.36
N GLU A 108 -0.04 6.16 -15.91
CA GLU A 108 -0.58 7.50 -15.57
C GLU A 108 -1.08 7.62 -14.12
N SER A 109 -1.39 6.50 -13.45
CA SER A 109 -1.88 6.51 -12.06
C SER A 109 -1.40 5.31 -11.26
N ILE A 110 -1.27 5.51 -9.95
CA ILE A 110 -0.91 4.49 -8.98
C ILE A 110 -1.92 3.33 -8.99
N GLN A 111 -3.23 3.64 -9.08
CA GLN A 111 -4.28 2.61 -9.13
C GLN A 111 -4.16 1.74 -10.38
N ALA A 112 -3.89 2.33 -11.55
CA ALA A 112 -3.71 1.55 -12.78
C ALA A 112 -2.49 0.62 -12.72
N ALA A 113 -1.41 1.06 -12.08
CA ALA A 113 -0.24 0.22 -11.83
C ALA A 113 -0.57 -0.91 -10.84
N PHE A 114 -1.32 -0.63 -9.77
CA PHE A 114 -1.78 -1.63 -8.80
C PHE A 114 -2.68 -2.70 -9.43
N ASP A 115 -3.61 -2.28 -10.28
CA ASP A 115 -4.54 -3.15 -10.99
C ASP A 115 -3.85 -3.98 -12.09
N SER A 116 -2.60 -3.65 -12.41
CA SER A 116 -1.84 -4.36 -13.42
C SER A 116 -1.62 -5.82 -13.03
N PRO A 117 -1.77 -6.76 -13.99
CA PRO A 117 -1.40 -8.16 -13.79
C PRO A 117 0.12 -8.40 -13.72
N VAL A 118 0.97 -7.42 -14.00
CA VAL A 118 2.44 -7.58 -13.86
C VAL A 118 2.97 -7.21 -12.47
N ILE A 119 2.12 -6.71 -11.57
CA ILE A 119 2.50 -6.42 -10.19
C ILE A 119 1.92 -7.50 -9.27
N ASP A 120 2.79 -8.26 -8.63
CA ASP A 120 2.47 -9.38 -7.75
C ASP A 120 2.95 -9.10 -6.31
N ASP A 121 2.64 -10.01 -5.39
CA ASP A 121 3.14 -9.95 -4.02
C ASP A 121 4.68 -9.92 -3.99
N GLY A 122 5.24 -8.98 -3.22
CA GLY A 122 6.67 -8.73 -3.09
C GLY A 122 7.23 -7.66 -4.03
N ASP A 123 6.44 -7.16 -4.98
CA ASP A 123 6.86 -6.12 -5.91
C ASP A 123 6.64 -4.69 -5.35
N SER A 124 7.07 -3.69 -6.13
CA SER A 124 7.01 -2.29 -5.72
C SER A 124 6.37 -1.37 -6.76
N ILE A 125 5.59 -0.41 -6.29
CA ILE A 125 5.16 0.76 -7.06
C ILE A 125 5.89 1.97 -6.48
N LEU A 126 6.80 2.53 -7.27
CA LEU A 126 7.63 3.66 -6.90
C LEU A 126 7.06 4.92 -7.55
N VAL A 127 6.78 5.94 -6.74
CA VAL A 127 6.02 7.12 -7.18
C VAL A 127 6.89 8.35 -7.11
N TYR A 128 7.16 8.97 -8.26
CA TYR A 128 7.85 10.24 -8.31
C TYR A 128 6.99 11.35 -7.69
N PRO A 129 7.61 12.44 -7.20
CA PRO A 129 6.84 13.55 -6.65
C PRO A 129 5.87 14.18 -7.63
N GLY A 130 4.75 14.65 -7.09
CA GLY A 130 3.64 15.12 -7.88
C GLY A 130 2.31 15.06 -7.16
N LYS A 131 1.26 15.55 -7.81
CA LYS A 131 -0.11 15.53 -7.32
C LYS A 131 -0.92 14.47 -8.05
N TYR A 132 -1.46 13.54 -7.28
CA TYR A 132 -2.21 12.39 -7.76
C TYR A 132 -3.65 12.51 -7.28
N PRO A 133 -4.56 13.06 -8.11
CA PRO A 133 -5.96 13.20 -7.73
C PRO A 133 -6.65 11.84 -7.67
N GLY A 134 -7.53 11.67 -6.68
CA GLY A 134 -8.39 10.49 -6.55
C GLY A 134 -8.16 9.71 -5.26
N SER A 135 -8.63 8.47 -5.27
CA SER A 135 -8.60 7.54 -4.15
C SER A 135 -7.84 6.29 -4.54
N LEU A 136 -7.09 5.72 -3.59
CA LEU A 136 -6.34 4.49 -3.78
C LEU A 136 -6.98 3.34 -3.02
N SER A 137 -7.18 2.21 -3.69
CA SER A 137 -7.66 0.95 -3.12
C SER A 137 -6.59 -0.13 -3.29
N ILE A 138 -5.66 -0.18 -2.34
CA ILE A 138 -4.52 -1.11 -2.31
C ILE A 138 -4.93 -2.33 -1.48
N LEU A 139 -5.71 -3.22 -2.11
CA LEU A 139 -6.34 -4.35 -1.43
C LEU A 139 -5.89 -5.70 -2.00
N GLY A 140 -5.47 -6.61 -1.11
CA GLY A 140 -5.27 -8.02 -1.43
C GLY A 140 -3.92 -8.39 -2.02
N LYS A 141 -3.02 -7.42 -2.28
CA LYS A 141 -1.62 -7.68 -2.65
C LYS A 141 -0.68 -7.21 -1.54
N ASP A 142 0.37 -7.98 -1.28
CA ASP A 142 1.46 -7.63 -0.37
C ASP A 142 2.58 -6.92 -1.13
N ILE A 143 2.39 -5.62 -1.41
CA ILE A 143 3.36 -4.82 -2.18
C ILE A 143 3.87 -3.63 -1.39
N LEU A 144 5.01 -3.08 -1.84
CA LEU A 144 5.47 -1.76 -1.41
C LEU A 144 4.94 -0.69 -2.35
N VAL A 145 4.25 0.32 -1.81
CA VAL A 145 3.95 1.57 -2.51
C VAL A 145 4.73 2.68 -1.83
N GLN A 146 5.71 3.25 -2.53
CA GLN A 146 6.69 4.16 -1.94
C GLN A 146 6.79 5.45 -2.77
N ALA A 147 6.70 6.59 -2.10
CA ALA A 147 7.09 7.87 -2.68
C ALA A 147 8.63 7.95 -2.76
N ILE A 148 9.15 8.34 -3.93
CA ILE A 148 10.56 8.63 -4.12
C ILE A 148 10.81 10.05 -3.66
N ASP A 149 11.79 10.24 -2.76
CA ASP A 149 12.18 11.56 -2.28
C ASP A 149 13.19 12.21 -3.25
N ASP A 150 12.79 13.31 -3.90
CA ASP A 150 13.67 14.18 -4.72
C ASP A 150 13.52 15.68 -4.43
N ASN A 151 13.12 16.04 -3.19
CA ASN A 151 12.81 17.38 -2.63
C ASN A 151 11.35 17.87 -2.80
N GLU A 152 10.48 17.12 -3.46
CA GLU A 152 9.02 17.38 -3.50
C GLU A 152 8.24 16.16 -2.95
N VAL A 153 7.02 16.38 -2.44
CA VAL A 153 6.20 15.32 -1.83
C VAL A 153 5.20 14.75 -2.84
N ALA A 154 5.12 13.42 -2.95
CA ALA A 154 4.03 12.75 -3.64
C ALA A 154 2.73 12.91 -2.83
N THR A 155 1.76 13.65 -3.38
CA THR A 155 0.51 13.99 -2.69
C THR A 155 -0.68 13.31 -3.35
N ILE A 156 -1.41 12.50 -2.57
CA ILE A 156 -2.72 11.97 -2.93
C ILE A 156 -3.78 12.98 -2.49
N ILE A 157 -4.58 13.45 -3.45
CA ILE A 157 -5.62 14.46 -3.21
C ILE A 157 -6.97 13.82 -3.50
N ALA A 158 -7.70 13.46 -2.46
CA ALA A 158 -9.03 12.88 -2.60
C ALA A 158 -10.09 13.92 -3.01
N SER A 159 -11.27 13.42 -3.34
CA SER A 159 -12.45 14.22 -3.64
C SER A 159 -13.34 14.34 -2.40
N ASP A 160 -14.26 15.31 -2.40
CA ASP A 160 -15.20 15.53 -1.29
C ASP A 160 -16.11 14.32 -0.99
N SER A 161 -16.06 13.24 -1.78
CA SER A 161 -16.83 12.00 -1.57
C SER A 161 -16.00 10.74 -1.33
N ASP A 162 -14.67 10.84 -1.27
CA ASP A 162 -13.79 9.68 -1.17
C ASP A 162 -12.75 9.86 -0.06
N ARG A 163 -12.24 8.74 0.46
CA ARG A 163 -11.01 8.75 1.26
C ARG A 163 -9.77 8.71 0.37
N CYS A 164 -8.62 9.14 0.86
CA CYS A 164 -7.36 9.08 0.12
C CYS A 164 -6.90 7.64 -0.11
N LEU A 165 -6.95 6.79 0.93
CA LEU A 165 -6.40 5.44 0.89
C LEU A 165 -7.28 4.42 1.62
N ASN A 166 -7.49 3.28 0.98
CA ASN A 166 -7.96 2.05 1.59
C ASN A 166 -6.92 0.95 1.38
N ILE A 167 -6.38 0.40 2.46
CA ILE A 167 -5.30 -0.59 2.41
C ILE A 167 -5.51 -1.69 3.45
N ASN A 168 -5.26 -2.94 3.06
CA ASN A 168 -5.40 -4.09 3.96
C ASN A 168 -4.16 -5.01 4.04
N ASN A 169 -3.13 -4.74 3.23
CA ASN A 169 -1.89 -5.50 3.21
C ASN A 169 -0.79 -4.66 2.55
N GLY A 170 0.46 -5.10 2.65
CA GLY A 170 1.60 -4.38 2.08
C GLY A 170 2.00 -3.14 2.87
N VAL A 171 2.94 -2.38 2.30
CA VAL A 171 3.55 -1.19 2.90
C VAL A 171 3.22 0.03 2.05
N PHE A 172 2.77 1.10 2.70
CA PHE A 172 2.52 2.39 2.05
C PHE A 172 3.33 3.48 2.75
N GLU A 173 4.26 4.11 2.03
CA GLU A 173 5.22 5.03 2.65
C GLU A 173 5.59 6.29 1.88
N GLY A 174 5.79 7.37 2.63
CA GLY A 174 6.37 8.63 2.14
C GLY A 174 5.37 9.59 1.48
N PHE A 175 4.06 9.38 1.59
CA PHE A 175 3.06 10.20 0.91
C PHE A 175 2.44 11.26 1.80
N ARG A 176 2.01 12.36 1.18
CA ARG A 176 0.98 13.24 1.76
C ARG A 176 -0.41 12.79 1.29
N LEU A 177 -1.36 12.68 2.19
CA LEU A 177 -2.75 12.30 1.94
C LEU A 177 -3.66 13.39 2.47
N GLU A 178 -4.36 14.09 1.57
CA GLU A 178 -5.17 15.25 1.93
C GLU A 178 -6.54 15.30 1.25
N ARG A 179 -7.47 16.02 1.90
CA ARG A 179 -8.83 16.31 1.43
C ARG A 179 -9.75 15.09 1.27
N GLY A 180 -9.45 13.98 1.95
CA GLY A 180 -10.35 12.83 2.04
C GLY A 180 -11.51 13.09 2.98
N THR A 181 -12.71 12.62 2.63
CA THR A 181 -13.94 12.80 3.44
C THR A 181 -14.56 11.50 3.94
N GLY A 182 -14.04 10.34 3.54
CA GLY A 182 -14.62 9.02 3.86
C GLY A 182 -15.95 8.70 3.15
N GLY A 183 -16.64 9.69 2.57
CA GLY A 183 -17.91 9.58 1.84
C GLY A 183 -19.05 10.42 2.46
N ILE A 184 -19.67 11.31 1.68
CA ILE A 184 -20.77 12.18 2.15
C ILE A 184 -22.00 11.35 2.56
N GLY A 185 -22.50 11.55 3.79
CA GLY A 185 -23.82 11.09 4.23
C GLY A 185 -23.89 9.66 4.76
N VAL A 186 -22.75 9.02 4.99
CA VAL A 186 -22.61 7.75 5.70
C VAL A 186 -21.67 7.98 6.88
N SER A 187 -21.94 7.39 8.04
CA SER A 187 -21.03 7.41 9.20
C SER A 187 -19.78 6.55 8.91
N THR A 188 -19.00 6.92 7.90
CA THR A 188 -17.79 6.23 7.47
C THR A 188 -16.63 6.69 8.33
N ALA A 189 -15.94 5.72 8.91
CA ALA A 189 -14.69 5.96 9.62
C ALA A 189 -13.52 6.07 8.63
N GLY A 190 -12.48 6.82 9.00
CA GLY A 190 -11.27 6.97 8.20
C GLY A 190 -11.46 7.91 7.02
N GLY A 191 -11.47 9.21 7.31
CA GLY A 191 -11.67 10.27 6.31
C GLY A 191 -10.55 10.32 5.28
N GLY A 192 -9.30 10.36 5.76
CA GLY A 192 -8.11 10.24 4.94
C GLY A 192 -7.78 8.77 4.61
N VAL A 193 -7.69 7.94 5.65
CA VAL A 193 -7.19 6.56 5.51
C VAL A 193 -8.07 5.56 6.25
N TYR A 194 -8.35 4.45 5.58
CA TYR A 194 -8.84 3.22 6.21
C TYR A 194 -7.78 2.13 6.08
N ALA A 195 -7.23 1.68 7.21
CA ALA A 195 -6.17 0.67 7.28
C ALA A 195 -6.64 -0.56 8.08
N SER A 196 -6.54 -1.74 7.47
CA SER A 196 -6.93 -3.02 8.07
C SER A 196 -5.96 -4.15 7.72
N GLY A 197 -6.32 -5.40 8.03
CA GLY A 197 -5.52 -6.58 7.71
C GLY A 197 -4.13 -6.50 8.32
N ASN A 198 -3.10 -6.66 7.48
CA ASN A 198 -1.69 -6.54 7.89
C ASN A 198 -1.02 -5.32 7.23
N ALA A 199 -1.79 -4.29 6.87
CA ALA A 199 -1.24 -3.08 6.26
C ALA A 199 -0.23 -2.39 7.19
N VAL A 200 0.83 -1.84 6.60
CA VAL A 200 1.81 -1.01 7.29
C VAL A 200 1.85 0.36 6.64
N LEU A 201 1.59 1.41 7.41
CA LEU A 201 1.76 2.79 6.97
C LEU A 201 2.97 3.39 7.66
N ARG A 202 3.87 3.96 6.86
CA ARG A 202 5.12 4.54 7.37
C ARG A 202 5.42 5.90 6.76
N ASN A 203 5.90 6.86 7.56
CA ASN A 203 6.44 8.12 7.04
C ASN A 203 5.44 8.90 6.16
N ASN A 204 4.13 8.77 6.44
CA ASN A 204 3.11 9.50 5.69
C ASN A 204 2.64 10.74 6.44
N PHE A 205 2.20 11.74 5.69
CA PHE A 205 1.52 12.94 6.19
C PHE A 205 0.03 12.82 5.88
N ILE A 206 -0.78 12.52 6.89
CA ILE A 206 -2.24 12.42 6.78
C ILE A 206 -2.82 13.73 7.30
N VAL A 207 -3.17 14.62 6.39
CA VAL A 207 -3.41 16.04 6.71
C VAL A 207 -4.70 16.56 6.10
N ASP A 208 -5.43 17.40 6.85
CA ASP A 208 -6.63 18.10 6.38
C ASP A 208 -7.68 17.16 5.75
N ASN A 209 -7.88 16.00 6.38
CA ASN A 209 -8.96 15.08 6.03
C ASN A 209 -10.12 15.21 7.01
N GLU A 210 -11.31 14.90 6.53
CA GLU A 210 -12.56 15.01 7.27
C GLU A 210 -13.26 13.65 7.31
N ALA A 211 -13.92 13.29 8.41
CA ALA A 211 -14.81 12.14 8.42
C ALA A 211 -16.13 12.51 9.11
N PRO A 212 -17.30 12.32 8.45
CA PRO A 212 -18.62 12.42 9.10
C PRO A 212 -18.88 11.22 10.05
N GLY A 213 -17.82 10.69 10.66
CA GLY A 213 -17.80 9.47 11.45
C GLY A 213 -16.67 9.54 12.49
N GLN A 214 -15.84 8.51 12.55
CA GLN A 214 -14.73 8.42 13.52
C GLN A 214 -13.40 8.32 12.79
N GLY A 215 -12.37 9.03 13.28
CA GLY A 215 -11.04 9.02 12.69
C GLY A 215 -11.01 9.86 11.41
N GLY A 216 -11.13 11.18 11.56
CA GLY A 216 -11.01 12.14 10.47
C GLY A 216 -9.76 11.89 9.62
N GLY A 217 -8.63 11.70 10.28
CA GLY A 217 -7.39 11.31 9.62
C GLY A 217 -7.39 9.84 9.24
N LEU A 218 -7.52 8.95 10.24
CA LEU A 218 -7.28 7.54 10.04
C LEU A 218 -8.18 6.64 10.90
N TYR A 219 -8.66 5.55 10.29
CA TYR A 219 -9.25 4.41 10.98
C TYR A 219 -8.32 3.19 10.92
N LEU A 220 -7.99 2.61 12.08
CA LEU A 220 -7.11 1.45 12.24
C LEU A 220 -7.86 0.28 12.85
N THR A 221 -7.80 -0.90 12.22
CA THR A 221 -8.42 -2.13 12.71
C THR A 221 -7.56 -3.35 12.38
N GLU A 222 -7.84 -4.50 13.00
CA GLU A 222 -7.11 -5.75 12.78
C GLU A 222 -5.61 -5.59 13.07
N ASN A 223 -4.70 -6.21 12.31
CA ASN A 223 -3.25 -6.15 12.59
C ASN A 223 -2.54 -4.96 11.93
N ALA A 224 -3.28 -3.99 11.38
CA ALA A 224 -2.69 -2.84 10.71
C ALA A 224 -1.79 -2.04 11.67
N SER A 225 -0.68 -1.51 11.16
CA SER A 225 0.35 -0.85 11.97
C SER A 225 0.79 0.48 11.38
N LEU A 226 1.18 1.42 12.26
CA LEU A 226 1.58 2.79 11.94
C LEU A 226 2.96 3.09 12.55
N TYR A 227 3.87 3.57 11.72
CA TYR A 227 5.21 3.98 12.12
C TYR A 227 5.54 5.36 11.58
N ASN A 228 5.99 6.29 12.43
CA ASN A 228 6.59 7.54 11.94
C ASN A 228 5.67 8.36 11.03
N ASN A 229 4.35 8.23 11.20
CA ASN A 229 3.39 9.03 10.46
C ASN A 229 3.09 10.33 11.19
N PHE A 230 2.75 11.35 10.41
CA PHE A 230 2.18 12.59 10.85
C PHE A 230 0.68 12.58 10.60
N VAL A 231 -0.13 12.79 11.64
CA VAL A 231 -1.60 12.88 11.53
C VAL A 231 -2.05 14.25 12.03
N ILE A 232 -2.28 15.17 11.10
CA ILE A 232 -2.32 16.61 11.37
C ILE A 232 -3.64 17.23 10.91
N ASN A 233 -4.23 18.10 11.75
CA ASN A 233 -5.36 18.97 11.37
C ASN A 233 -6.55 18.25 10.71
N ASN A 234 -6.75 16.98 11.03
CA ASN A 234 -7.90 16.23 10.54
C ASN A 234 -9.12 16.49 11.41
N VAL A 235 -10.29 16.39 10.81
CA VAL A 235 -11.59 16.73 11.39
C VAL A 235 -12.47 15.49 11.42
N GLY A 236 -13.13 15.22 12.54
CA GLY A 236 -14.13 14.15 12.59
C GLY A 236 -15.28 14.52 13.51
N ASP A 237 -16.41 13.84 13.37
CA ASP A 237 -17.58 14.10 14.23
C ASP A 237 -17.33 13.73 15.69
N ASN A 238 -16.57 12.66 15.92
CA ASN A 238 -16.27 12.16 17.27
C ASN A 238 -14.78 12.06 17.57
N VAL A 239 -13.96 11.75 16.56
CA VAL A 239 -12.51 11.53 16.69
C VAL A 239 -11.83 12.18 15.51
N GLY A 240 -11.08 13.25 15.75
CA GLY A 240 -10.44 14.03 14.68
C GLY A 240 -9.27 13.30 14.04
N GLY A 241 -8.37 12.75 14.86
CA GLY A 241 -7.14 12.14 14.37
C GLY A 241 -7.33 10.67 14.04
N ILE A 242 -7.02 9.80 15.00
CA ILE A 242 -6.96 8.35 14.78
C ILE A 242 -8.02 7.65 15.62
N PHE A 243 -8.86 6.85 14.96
CA PHE A 243 -9.74 5.91 15.65
C PHE A 243 -9.23 4.47 15.49
N ILE A 244 -8.85 3.87 16.62
CA ILE A 244 -8.29 2.51 16.70
C ILE A 244 -9.34 1.60 17.33
N ASN A 245 -9.85 0.63 16.55
CA ASN A 245 -10.95 -0.24 16.97
C ASN A 245 -10.71 -1.68 16.54
N ASN A 246 -10.82 -2.63 17.47
CA ASN A 246 -10.53 -4.05 17.25
C ASN A 246 -9.16 -4.27 16.57
N ALA A 247 -8.16 -3.51 17.01
CA ALA A 247 -6.81 -3.54 16.46
C ALA A 247 -5.83 -4.24 17.41
N THR A 248 -4.84 -4.90 16.80
CA THR A 248 -3.81 -5.72 17.44
C THR A 248 -2.40 -5.36 16.95
N GLY A 249 -2.28 -4.48 15.95
CA GLY A 249 -1.01 -4.01 15.41
C GLY A 249 -0.24 -3.06 16.31
N GLN A 250 0.75 -2.39 15.73
CA GLN A 250 1.65 -1.48 16.42
C GLN A 250 1.42 -0.05 15.96
N VAL A 251 1.41 0.91 16.89
CA VAL A 251 1.33 2.34 16.60
C VAL A 251 2.49 3.00 17.33
N ILE A 252 3.58 3.22 16.61
CA ILE A 252 4.87 3.57 17.20
C ILE A 252 5.47 4.81 16.54
N ASN A 253 6.00 5.72 17.36
CA ASN A 253 6.71 6.90 16.88
C ASN A 253 5.85 7.75 15.93
N ASN A 254 4.56 7.95 16.16
CA ASN A 254 3.74 8.84 15.34
C ASN A 254 3.61 10.21 16.00
N THR A 255 3.48 11.26 15.19
CA THR A 255 3.20 12.63 15.64
C THR A 255 1.77 13.00 15.23
N ILE A 256 0.90 13.16 16.22
CA ILE A 256 -0.55 13.35 16.03
C ILE A 256 -0.89 14.70 16.65
N VAL A 257 -1.20 15.70 15.81
CA VAL A 257 -1.28 17.10 16.26
C VAL A 257 -2.45 17.83 15.64
N GLY A 258 -3.11 18.71 16.39
CA GLY A 258 -4.05 19.69 15.83
C GLY A 258 -5.36 19.12 15.29
N ASN A 259 -5.62 17.81 15.44
CA ASN A 259 -6.87 17.20 14.99
C ASN A 259 -8.06 17.67 15.84
N THR A 260 -9.18 18.01 15.20
CA THR A 260 -10.35 18.64 15.82
C THR A 260 -11.63 17.81 15.67
N ILE A 261 -12.61 18.12 16.51
CA ILE A 261 -13.91 17.44 16.53
C ILE A 261 -15.03 18.46 16.30
N GLU A 262 -16.02 18.14 15.46
CA GLU A 262 -17.14 19.04 15.17
C GLU A 262 -18.32 18.91 16.14
N ASP A 263 -18.65 17.68 16.56
CA ASP A 263 -19.88 17.37 17.30
C ASP A 263 -19.63 16.87 18.74
N ASP A 264 -19.10 15.65 18.91
CA ASP A 264 -18.97 14.97 20.21
C ASP A 264 -17.58 15.17 20.86
N THR A 265 -17.37 14.74 22.10
CA THR A 265 -16.22 15.17 22.90
C THR A 265 -15.11 14.13 23.09
N LEU A 266 -14.93 13.12 22.22
CA LEU A 266 -13.99 12.03 22.52
C LEU A 266 -12.52 12.47 22.50
N GLY A 267 -11.92 12.82 21.36
CA GLY A 267 -10.54 13.30 21.35
C GLY A 267 -9.81 13.27 20.02
N GLY A 268 -8.50 13.52 20.08
CA GLY A 268 -7.58 13.38 18.95
C GLY A 268 -7.32 11.91 18.59
N VAL A 269 -7.07 11.07 19.60
CA VAL A 269 -6.88 9.63 19.44
C VAL A 269 -7.79 8.86 20.38
N VAL A 270 -8.49 7.87 19.84
CA VAL A 270 -9.30 6.96 20.65
C VAL A 270 -8.92 5.52 20.36
N ILE A 271 -8.68 4.75 21.43
CA ILE A 271 -8.41 3.31 21.38
C ILE A 271 -9.56 2.57 22.05
N THR A 272 -10.23 1.69 21.31
CA THR A 272 -11.34 0.87 21.82
C THR A 272 -11.23 -0.58 21.41
N ASN A 273 -11.60 -1.49 22.33
CA ASN A 273 -11.61 -2.95 22.08
C ASN A 273 -10.32 -3.49 21.43
N SER A 274 -9.17 -2.91 21.79
CA SER A 274 -7.90 -3.13 21.08
C SER A 274 -6.82 -3.57 22.06
N THR A 275 -5.84 -4.30 21.53
CA THR A 275 -4.65 -4.75 22.25
C THR A 275 -3.37 -4.25 21.57
N VAL A 276 -3.45 -3.09 20.93
CA VAL A 276 -2.33 -2.48 20.20
C VAL A 276 -1.14 -2.21 21.12
N THR A 277 0.05 -2.29 20.54
CA THR A 277 1.26 -1.72 21.16
C THR A 277 1.36 -0.26 20.73
N PHE A 278 1.21 0.67 21.67
CA PHE A 278 1.13 2.10 21.41
C PHE A 278 2.28 2.81 22.14
N LEU A 279 3.39 3.07 21.43
CA LEU A 279 4.66 3.50 22.01
C LEU A 279 5.22 4.76 21.35
N ASN A 280 5.96 5.57 22.10
CA ASN A 280 6.78 6.66 21.56
C ASN A 280 5.99 7.69 20.74
N ASN A 281 4.67 7.77 20.88
CA ASN A 281 3.86 8.69 20.09
C ASN A 281 3.79 10.05 20.77
N ILE A 282 3.78 11.12 19.99
CA ILE A 282 3.39 12.45 20.44
C ILE A 282 1.95 12.70 20.04
N ILE A 283 1.10 13.03 21.01
CA ILE A 283 -0.29 13.42 20.83
C ILE A 283 -0.49 14.79 21.49
N ALA A 284 -0.92 15.78 20.71
CA ALA A 284 -0.96 17.16 21.19
C ALA A 284 -1.97 18.04 20.44
N GLU A 285 -2.38 19.14 21.09
CA GLU A 285 -3.15 20.23 20.48
C GLU A 285 -4.52 19.82 19.91
N HIS A 286 -5.17 18.81 20.52
CA HIS A 286 -6.50 18.37 20.11
C HIS A 286 -7.62 19.08 20.89
N THR A 287 -8.78 19.22 20.25
CA THR A 287 -10.03 19.49 20.96
C THR A 287 -10.50 18.21 21.67
N GLY A 288 -10.96 18.31 22.93
CA GLY A 288 -11.33 17.14 23.72
C GLY A 288 -10.11 16.51 24.41
N PHE A 289 -10.07 15.17 24.51
CA PHE A 289 -8.90 14.45 25.04
C PHE A 289 -7.78 14.36 23.99
N ASP A 290 -6.51 14.34 24.43
CA ASP A 290 -5.44 13.99 23.48
C ASP A 290 -5.53 12.49 23.16
N LEU A 291 -5.53 11.65 24.20
CA LEU A 291 -5.68 10.20 24.09
C LEU A 291 -6.77 9.69 25.04
N LEU A 292 -7.71 8.92 24.51
CA LEU A 292 -8.77 8.28 25.28
C LEU A 292 -8.82 6.77 25.04
N LEU A 293 -8.73 5.98 26.11
CA LEU A 293 -8.90 4.53 26.09
C LEU A 293 -10.33 4.19 26.56
N THR A 294 -11.06 3.43 25.76
CA THR A 294 -12.45 3.04 26.05
C THR A 294 -12.70 1.56 25.76
N GLY A 295 -13.83 1.05 26.26
CA GLY A 295 -14.26 -0.33 26.06
C GLY A 295 -13.69 -1.30 27.10
N ASP A 296 -14.57 -2.17 27.61
CA ASP A 296 -14.27 -3.10 28.72
C ASP A 296 -13.18 -4.14 28.38
N ASN A 297 -12.87 -4.32 27.11
CA ASN A 297 -11.88 -5.28 26.59
C ASN A 297 -10.58 -4.63 26.08
N SER A 298 -10.39 -3.32 26.27
CA SER A 298 -9.16 -2.66 25.84
C SER A 298 -8.02 -3.00 26.80
N SER A 299 -6.96 -3.63 26.28
CA SER A 299 -5.73 -3.93 27.01
C SER A 299 -4.51 -3.42 26.25
N ALA A 300 -4.68 -2.32 25.52
CA ALA A 300 -3.59 -1.66 24.80
C ALA A 300 -2.45 -1.29 25.76
N ILE A 301 -1.22 -1.49 25.30
CA ILE A 301 -0.03 -1.05 26.02
C ILE A 301 0.24 0.38 25.56
N VAL A 302 0.12 1.35 26.48
CA VAL A 302 0.42 2.76 26.21
C VAL A 302 1.60 3.15 27.08
N ALA A 303 2.76 3.34 26.48
CA ALA A 303 3.99 3.64 27.20
C ALA A 303 4.87 4.58 26.39
N TYR A 304 5.72 5.34 27.09
CA TYR A 304 6.67 6.28 26.48
C TYR A 304 6.00 7.26 25.49
N CYS A 305 4.75 7.63 25.72
CA CYS A 305 4.02 8.57 24.87
C CYS A 305 3.90 9.93 25.54
N ARG A 306 3.76 10.97 24.70
CA ARG A 306 3.42 12.31 25.15
C ARG A 306 1.94 12.59 24.88
N PHE A 307 1.17 12.93 25.91
CA PHE A 307 -0.21 13.43 25.78
C PHE A 307 -0.64 14.21 27.02
N LYS A 308 -1.54 15.20 26.90
CA LYS A 308 -1.83 16.13 28.01
C LYS A 308 -2.45 15.48 29.26
N GLU A 309 -3.16 14.36 29.11
CA GLU A 309 -3.74 13.61 30.24
C GLU A 309 -2.76 12.64 30.92
N ALA A 310 -1.52 12.53 30.43
CA ALA A 310 -0.53 11.63 31.02
C ALA A 310 -0.22 12.03 32.47
N SER A 311 -0.08 11.03 33.33
CA SER A 311 0.31 11.23 34.72
C SER A 311 1.83 11.20 34.84
N LEU A 312 2.44 12.22 35.46
CA LEU A 312 3.87 12.21 35.81
C LEU A 312 4.24 11.09 36.82
N ALA A 313 3.25 10.47 37.46
CA ALA A 313 3.44 9.35 38.36
C ALA A 313 3.30 7.99 37.64
N ASP A 314 3.02 7.99 36.34
CA ASP A 314 3.01 6.78 35.53
C ASP A 314 4.43 6.20 35.44
N LEU A 315 4.53 4.88 35.63
CA LEU A 315 5.80 4.16 35.60
C LEU A 315 6.17 3.71 34.17
N ASP A 316 5.23 3.84 33.22
CA ASP A 316 5.39 3.40 31.84
C ASP A 316 6.03 4.47 30.93
N GLY A 317 6.56 5.56 31.50
CA GLY A 317 7.33 6.58 30.77
C GLY A 317 6.49 7.60 30.00
N ASN A 318 5.17 7.63 30.20
CA ASN A 318 4.29 8.63 29.59
C ASN A 318 4.48 10.02 30.22
N ILE A 319 4.45 11.07 29.41
CA ILE A 319 4.72 12.45 29.86
C ILE A 319 3.66 13.46 29.38
N PRO A 320 3.27 14.44 30.21
CA PRO A 320 2.34 15.52 29.80
C PRO A 320 3.05 16.79 29.33
N GLY A 321 4.39 16.82 29.37
CA GLY A 321 5.19 18.01 29.03
C GLY A 321 4.95 18.47 27.60
N ASP A 322 4.90 19.77 27.36
CA ASP A 322 4.85 20.37 26.02
C ASP A 322 5.96 19.80 25.12
N PRO A 323 5.67 19.27 23.92
CA PRO A 323 6.68 18.69 23.05
C PRO A 323 7.66 19.74 22.49
N LEU A 324 7.35 21.05 22.59
CA LEU A 324 8.21 22.13 22.11
C LEU A 324 8.60 21.95 20.63
N PHE A 325 7.59 21.85 19.76
CA PHE A 325 7.81 21.83 18.31
C PHE A 325 8.45 23.13 17.81
N LEU A 326 9.21 23.03 16.74
CA LEU A 326 9.91 24.16 16.13
C LEU A 326 8.95 25.19 15.52
N GLU A 327 8.03 24.76 14.65
CA GLU A 327 7.01 25.63 14.06
C GLU A 327 5.78 24.84 13.58
N VAL A 328 4.76 24.76 14.43
CA VAL A 328 3.51 24.04 14.14
C VAL A 328 2.77 24.64 12.93
N ALA A 329 2.81 25.96 12.74
CA ALA A 329 2.06 26.63 11.68
C ALA A 329 2.56 26.30 10.27
N THR A 330 3.81 25.83 10.15
CA THR A 330 4.41 25.39 8.89
C THR A 330 4.59 23.87 8.85
N GLU A 331 3.92 23.12 9.74
CA GLU A 331 4.04 21.66 9.87
C GLU A 331 5.49 21.19 10.18
N ASP A 332 6.31 22.03 10.82
CA ASP A 332 7.66 21.67 11.26
C ASP A 332 7.64 21.16 12.70
N PHE A 333 7.52 19.84 12.84
CA PHE A 333 7.41 19.15 14.12
C PHE A 333 8.75 18.66 14.68
N HIS A 334 9.88 19.17 14.18
CA HIS A 334 11.15 18.92 14.86
C HIS A 334 11.09 19.46 16.29
N LEU A 335 11.69 18.73 17.23
CA LEU A 335 11.72 19.10 18.63
C LEU A 335 12.79 20.17 18.89
N LEU A 336 12.45 21.20 19.66
CA LEU A 336 13.44 22.16 20.16
C LEU A 336 14.40 21.48 21.15
N PRO A 337 15.67 21.95 21.28
CA PRO A 337 16.70 21.27 22.07
C PRO A 337 16.40 21.04 23.56
N ASN A 338 15.39 21.70 24.13
CA ASN A 338 14.95 21.55 25.52
C ASN A 338 13.61 20.82 25.64
N SER A 339 13.14 20.18 24.58
CA SER A 339 11.93 19.37 24.58
C SER A 339 12.04 18.23 25.59
N PRO A 340 10.98 17.96 26.37
CA PRO A 340 10.92 16.80 27.24
C PRO A 340 10.73 15.47 26.46
N CYS A 341 10.49 15.55 25.14
CA CYS A 341 10.31 14.39 24.27
C CYS A 341 11.63 13.86 23.68
N ILE A 342 12.73 14.60 23.82
CA ILE A 342 14.06 14.17 23.36
C ILE A 342 14.61 13.11 24.31
N ASP A 343 15.15 12.01 23.76
CA ASP A 343 15.72 10.86 24.47
C ASP A 343 14.76 10.26 25.52
N ALA A 344 13.45 10.44 25.35
CA ALA A 344 12.43 10.11 26.34
C ALA A 344 11.59 8.87 25.97
N GLY A 345 11.78 8.34 24.78
CA GLY A 345 11.10 7.15 24.26
C GLY A 345 11.60 5.84 24.89
N HIS A 346 11.07 4.73 24.39
CA HIS A 346 11.34 3.39 24.89
C HIS A 346 12.85 3.06 24.85
N PRO A 347 13.44 2.52 25.94
CA PRO A 347 14.90 2.37 26.08
C PRO A 347 15.50 1.14 25.37
N GLY A 348 14.65 0.28 24.80
CA GLY A 348 15.06 -0.91 24.06
C GLY A 348 15.88 -0.57 22.82
N ASP A 349 16.90 -1.37 22.52
CA ASP A 349 17.84 -1.10 21.42
C ASP A 349 17.15 -1.11 20.04
N GLU A 350 16.05 -1.87 19.91
CA GLU A 350 15.22 -1.93 18.70
C GLU A 350 14.45 -0.63 18.41
N TYR A 351 14.38 0.29 19.37
CA TYR A 351 13.72 1.59 19.22
C TYR A 351 14.69 2.76 19.10
N ARG A 352 16.01 2.55 19.12
CA ARG A 352 16.95 3.67 19.05
C ARG A 352 16.79 4.51 17.78
N ASP A 353 17.10 5.79 17.90
CA ASP A 353 17.20 6.68 16.75
C ASP A 353 18.37 6.25 15.84
N ASN A 354 18.37 6.76 14.61
CA ASN A 354 19.37 6.42 13.59
C ASN A 354 20.81 6.76 13.98
N ASP A 355 21.02 7.70 14.91
CA ASP A 355 22.34 8.05 15.43
C ASP A 355 22.77 7.22 16.67
N GLY A 356 21.88 6.35 17.15
CA GLY A 356 22.09 5.47 18.30
C GLY A 356 21.74 6.06 19.67
N SER A 357 21.20 7.29 19.74
CA SER A 357 20.64 7.87 20.97
C SER A 357 19.46 7.05 21.50
N LEU A 358 18.87 7.46 22.63
CA LEU A 358 17.58 6.90 23.03
C LEU A 358 16.51 7.48 22.11
N ASN A 359 15.42 6.72 21.92
CA ASN A 359 14.35 7.13 21.03
C ASN A 359 13.80 8.52 21.39
N ASP A 360 13.77 9.44 20.43
CA ASP A 360 12.96 10.64 20.52
C ASP A 360 11.48 10.29 20.31
N MET A 361 10.57 10.77 21.18
CA MET A 361 9.14 10.55 20.94
C MET A 361 8.71 11.25 19.64
N GLY A 362 7.79 10.65 18.90
CA GLY A 362 7.20 11.19 17.67
C GLY A 362 7.87 10.69 16.39
N ALA A 363 7.42 11.24 15.26
CA ALA A 363 7.72 10.77 13.91
C ALA A 363 9.16 10.94 13.44
N TYR A 364 9.95 11.79 14.10
CA TYR A 364 11.38 11.93 13.83
C TYR A 364 12.26 10.94 14.60
N GLY A 365 11.72 10.27 15.62
CA GLY A 365 12.50 9.30 16.39
C GLY A 365 12.31 7.85 15.95
N GLY A 366 13.14 6.99 16.51
CA GLY A 366 13.21 5.57 16.22
C GLY A 366 13.99 5.23 14.94
N PRO A 367 14.08 3.93 14.62
CA PRO A 367 14.91 3.41 13.52
C PRO A 367 14.43 3.83 12.12
N ASN A 368 13.25 4.43 12.06
CA ASN A 368 12.58 4.83 10.84
C ASN A 368 12.29 6.34 10.81
N GLY A 369 12.83 7.10 11.77
CA GLY A 369 12.71 8.54 11.86
C GLY A 369 13.03 9.23 10.54
N TYR A 370 12.16 10.19 10.17
CA TYR A 370 12.23 10.94 8.92
C TYR A 370 13.45 11.87 8.85
#